data_AF-A0A9J6BJ20-F1
#
_entry.id   AF-A0A9J6BJ20-F1
#
_cell.length_a   1.000
_cell.length_b   1.000
_cell.length_c   1.000
_cell.angle_alpha   90.00
_cell.angle_beta   90.00
_cell.angle_gamma   90.00
#
_symmetry.space_group_name_H-M   'P 1'
#
loop_
_entity.id
_entity.type
_entity.pdbx_description
1 polymer ?
#
loop_
_entity_poly.entity_id
_entity_poly.type
_entity_poly.pdbx_seq_one_letter_code
_entity_poly.pdbx_strand_id
1 'polypeptide(L)'
;MSIKFLSIIAIIFFITPSYSSDCEPWPENIPNLHDCCVFPHYLDLYTYAACMKHCIENHEKDPTCLLKCYLNVTNIIHDDELDVHGVKEIYMENVDTKAWEPIILNSIESCKSLVNASNETNLKEELFSFFGCVKNESLPHCLEFYGTHNCYETEKYFLNCSNVTFDCSTWPDRFANETLINCCNFPQIFDDSFTEKCEMQCVFDGDVLGCIEKCRYFDTGIVGNGTINVNAIKRRIQKHRNYKKDWNAVIDEAVGTCLGEYYIKHSENVSSFSYSQFESCIDFRMSAACVAIRNDYECRTLKSYMQSCPESKPDGFVFTKRDARSINFDYDDNENLV
;
A
#
# COMPACT_ATOMS: atom_id res chain seq x y z
N MET A 1 26.49 36.72 -39.56
CA MET A 1 26.81 35.75 -38.50
C MET A 1 25.87 36.00 -37.33
N SER A 2 25.44 34.92 -36.66
CA SER A 2 24.62 34.85 -35.42
C SER A 2 23.09 34.73 -35.56
N ILE A 3 22.66 33.51 -35.91
CA ILE A 3 21.85 32.55 -35.11
C ILE A 3 20.93 33.17 -34.03
N LYS A 4 19.60 33.23 -34.32
CA LYS A 4 18.49 32.48 -33.70
C LYS A 4 18.51 32.33 -32.16
N PHE A 5 17.49 32.90 -31.50
CA PHE A 5 16.79 32.26 -30.39
C PHE A 5 15.30 32.48 -30.58
N LEU A 6 14.63 31.46 -31.12
CA LEU A 6 13.17 31.36 -31.09
C LEU A 6 12.79 30.92 -29.68
N SER A 7 12.02 31.75 -28.99
CA SER A 7 11.34 31.40 -27.75
C SER A 7 10.33 30.29 -28.05
N ILE A 8 10.69 29.05 -27.71
CA ILE A 8 9.75 27.95 -27.59
C ILE A 8 8.98 28.21 -26.30
N ILE A 9 7.78 28.79 -26.44
CA ILE A 9 6.76 28.73 -25.40
C ILE A 9 6.32 27.27 -25.36
N ALA A 10 6.85 26.51 -24.41
CA ALA A 10 6.26 25.24 -24.01
C ALA A 10 4.92 25.58 -23.36
N ILE A 11 3.85 25.47 -24.15
CA ILE A 11 2.49 25.38 -23.62
C ILE A 11 2.45 24.05 -22.88
N ILE A 12 2.67 24.11 -21.56
CA ILE A 12 2.26 23.03 -20.66
C ILE A 12 0.74 23.03 -20.75
N PHE A 13 0.20 22.05 -21.49
CA PHE A 13 -1.21 21.73 -21.40
C PHE A 13 -1.46 21.32 -19.94
N PHE A 14 -2.17 22.16 -19.20
CA PHE A 14 -2.94 21.69 -18.06
C PHE A 14 -3.90 20.64 -18.63
N ILE A 15 -3.54 19.36 -18.47
CA ILE A 15 -4.49 18.27 -18.70
C ILE A 15 -5.42 18.33 -17.49
N THR A 16 -6.41 19.22 -17.55
CA THR A 16 -7.60 19.03 -16.74
C THR A 16 -8.19 17.70 -17.22
N PRO A 17 -8.41 16.70 -16.35
CA PRO A 17 -9.03 15.45 -16.77
C PRO A 17 -10.33 15.79 -17.49
N SER A 18 -10.41 15.42 -18.76
CA SER A 18 -11.59 15.67 -19.58
C SER A 18 -12.67 14.70 -19.13
N TYR A 19 -13.54 15.12 -18.22
CA TYR A 19 -14.71 14.35 -17.84
C TYR A 19 -15.61 14.16 -19.07
N SER A 20 -16.09 12.94 -19.29
CA SER A 20 -17.10 12.70 -20.34
C SER A 20 -18.38 13.48 -20.00
N SER A 21 -19.12 13.96 -20.99
CA SER A 21 -20.40 14.66 -20.76
C SER A 21 -21.46 13.79 -20.05
N ASP A 22 -21.23 12.48 -19.99
CA ASP A 22 -22.10 11.51 -19.31
C ASP A 22 -21.71 11.32 -17.82
N CYS A 23 -20.65 12.00 -17.37
CA CYS A 23 -20.09 11.94 -16.03
C CYS A 23 -20.45 13.16 -15.15
N GLU A 24 -21.39 13.98 -15.61
CA GLU A 24 -22.06 14.96 -14.77
C GLU A 24 -23.58 14.89 -14.99
N PRO A 25 -24.36 15.01 -13.91
CA PRO A 25 -23.94 15.26 -12.52
C PRO A 25 -23.50 13.99 -11.76
N TRP A 26 -22.69 14.21 -10.71
CA TRP A 26 -22.35 13.16 -9.74
C TRP A 26 -23.63 12.57 -9.13
N PRO A 27 -23.84 11.24 -9.15
CA PRO A 27 -25.10 10.67 -8.68
C PRO A 27 -25.32 10.94 -7.18
N GLU A 28 -26.55 11.34 -6.81
CA GLU A 28 -26.90 11.69 -5.42
C GLU A 28 -26.72 10.53 -4.42
N ASN A 29 -26.67 9.29 -4.92
CA ASN A 29 -26.50 8.07 -4.13
C ASN A 29 -25.04 7.62 -4.01
N ILE A 30 -24.09 8.32 -4.65
CA ILE A 30 -22.65 8.02 -4.57
C ILE A 30 -21.99 9.11 -3.70
N PRO A 31 -21.19 8.74 -2.69
CA PRO A 31 -20.43 9.70 -1.90
C PRO A 31 -19.53 10.56 -2.78
N ASN A 32 -19.18 11.76 -2.30
CA ASN A 32 -18.20 12.58 -3.00
C ASN A 32 -16.85 11.87 -3.02
N LEU A 33 -16.07 12.10 -4.08
CA LEU A 33 -14.70 11.58 -4.20
C LEU A 33 -13.85 11.90 -2.95
N HIS A 34 -14.03 13.10 -2.39
CA HIS A 34 -13.39 13.55 -1.16
C HIS A 34 -13.61 12.61 0.03
N ASP A 35 -14.80 12.02 0.14
CA ASP A 35 -15.18 11.16 1.27
C ASP A 35 -14.60 9.76 1.14
N CYS A 36 -14.10 9.43 -0.06
CA CYS A 36 -13.66 8.10 -0.43
C CYS A 36 -12.18 8.01 -0.79
N CYS A 37 -11.56 9.13 -1.15
CA CYS A 37 -10.16 9.17 -1.49
C CYS A 37 -9.28 9.13 -0.24
N VAL A 38 -8.36 8.17 -0.21
CA VAL A 38 -7.26 8.14 0.76
C VAL A 38 -6.23 9.13 0.26
N PHE A 39 -6.20 10.29 0.92
CA PHE A 39 -5.23 11.32 0.62
C PHE A 39 -4.07 11.23 1.60
N PRO A 40 -2.81 11.35 1.15
CA PRO A 40 -1.68 11.39 2.05
C PRO A 40 -1.87 12.44 3.14
N HIS A 41 -1.57 12.08 4.37
CA HIS A 41 -1.69 13.00 5.49
C HIS A 41 -0.66 14.12 5.33
N TYR A 42 -1.13 15.36 5.41
CA TYR A 42 -0.29 16.56 5.37
C TYR A 42 0.33 16.90 6.74
N LEU A 43 -0.08 16.19 7.80
CA LEU A 43 0.49 16.29 9.14
C LEU A 43 1.18 14.97 9.46
N ASP A 44 2.50 15.02 9.63
CA ASP A 44 3.20 13.96 10.36
C ASP A 44 2.57 13.82 11.75
N LEU A 45 1.90 12.68 11.96
CA LEU A 45 1.17 12.38 13.19
C LEU A 45 2.10 12.35 14.41
N TYR A 46 3.37 11.99 14.24
CA TYR A 46 4.34 11.97 15.32
C TYR A 46 4.73 13.38 15.75
N THR A 47 5.07 14.26 14.80
CA THR A 47 5.35 15.67 15.06
C THR A 47 4.13 16.38 15.64
N TYR A 48 2.93 16.12 15.10
CA TYR A 48 1.69 16.66 15.64
C TYR A 48 1.45 16.24 17.10
N ALA A 49 1.61 14.95 17.41
CA ALA A 49 1.46 14.42 18.77
C ALA A 49 2.53 14.98 19.73
N ALA A 50 3.78 15.12 19.28
CA ALA A 50 4.86 15.71 20.06
C ALA A 50 4.58 17.19 20.39
N CYS A 51 4.11 17.96 19.41
CA CYS A 51 3.73 19.35 19.62
C CYS A 51 2.50 19.51 20.52
N MET A 52 1.50 18.63 20.39
CA MET A 52 0.35 18.61 21.30
C MET A 52 0.79 18.35 22.74
N LYS A 53 1.67 17.37 22.96
CA LYS A 53 2.25 17.07 24.28
C LYS A 53 3.01 18.29 24.84
N HIS A 54 3.85 18.94 24.03
CA HIS A 54 4.59 20.13 24.43
C HIS A 54 3.67 21.26 24.92
N CYS A 55 2.61 21.57 24.16
CA CYS A 55 1.65 22.62 24.55
C CYS A 55 0.91 22.30 25.85
N ILE A 56 0.57 21.01 26.06
CA ILE A 56 -0.12 20.55 27.28
C ILE A 56 0.79 20.64 28.50
N GLU A 57 2.02 20.11 28.40
CA GLU A 57 2.98 20.05 29.52
C GLU A 57 3.45 21.44 29.97
N ASN A 58 3.53 22.40 29.05
CA ASN A 58 3.90 23.79 29.37
C ASN A 58 2.71 24.67 29.77
N HIS A 59 1.51 24.10 29.91
CA HIS A 59 0.27 24.83 30.25
C HIS A 59 0.02 26.04 29.35
N GLU A 60 0.37 25.95 28.07
CA GLU A 60 0.32 27.08 27.16
C GLU A 60 -1.15 27.36 26.78
N LYS A 61 -1.65 28.53 27.21
CA LYS A 61 -3.03 28.95 26.94
C LYS A 61 -3.20 29.57 25.54
N ASP A 62 -2.09 29.74 24.81
CA ASP A 62 -2.10 30.26 23.45
C ASP A 62 -2.71 29.20 22.51
N PRO A 63 -3.88 29.47 21.89
CA PRO A 63 -4.50 28.53 20.94
C PRO A 63 -3.66 28.32 19.67
N THR A 64 -2.59 29.09 19.48
CA THR A 64 -1.62 28.95 18.38
C THR A 64 -0.37 28.15 18.74
N CYS A 65 -0.19 27.72 20.00
CA CYS A 65 0.99 26.94 20.44
C CYS A 65 1.27 25.75 19.51
N LEU A 66 0.23 24.96 19.21
CA LEU A 66 0.37 23.75 18.39
C LEU A 66 0.88 24.08 16.99
N LEU A 67 0.37 25.17 16.40
CA LEU A 67 0.79 25.65 15.09
C LEU A 67 2.24 26.15 15.14
N LYS A 68 2.60 26.99 16.12
CA LYS A 68 3.96 27.51 16.29
C LYS A 68 4.98 26.39 16.49
N CYS A 69 4.67 25.40 17.33
CA CYS A 69 5.50 24.22 17.49
C CYS A 69 5.65 23.46 16.18
N TYR A 70 4.54 23.20 15.49
CA TYR A 70 4.56 22.46 14.23
C TYR A 70 5.40 23.17 13.17
N LEU A 71 5.21 24.47 12.99
CA LEU A 71 6.00 25.29 12.05
C LEU A 71 7.50 25.31 12.40
N ASN A 72 7.84 25.42 13.68
CA ASN A 72 9.23 25.40 14.12
C ASN A 72 9.91 24.04 13.92
N VAL A 73 9.19 22.93 14.17
CA VAL A 73 9.76 21.58 14.04
C VAL A 73 9.88 21.19 12.57
N THR A 74 8.92 21.57 11.75
CA THR A 74 8.88 21.22 10.32
C THR A 74 9.65 22.18 9.42
N ASN A 75 9.94 23.40 9.89
CA ASN A 75 10.66 24.44 9.16
C ASN A 75 10.04 24.79 7.79
N ILE A 76 8.72 24.65 7.64
CA ILE A 76 8.01 24.91 6.36
C ILE A 76 7.80 26.40 6.07
N ILE A 77 8.11 27.27 7.02
CA ILE A 77 8.13 28.73 6.81
C ILE A 77 9.56 29.20 7.07
N HIS A 78 10.20 29.81 6.08
CA HIS A 78 11.53 30.38 6.19
C HIS A 78 11.53 31.78 5.55
N ASP A 79 12.09 32.77 6.24
CA ASP A 79 12.21 34.16 5.76
C ASP A 79 10.86 34.75 5.28
N ASP A 80 9.80 34.48 6.04
CA ASP A 80 8.42 34.89 5.75
C ASP A 80 7.85 34.32 4.42
N GLU A 81 8.42 33.21 3.93
CA GLU A 81 7.97 32.48 2.75
C GLU A 81 7.73 31.00 3.06
N LEU A 82 6.83 30.38 2.29
CA LEU A 82 6.58 28.94 2.34
C LEU A 82 7.74 28.18 1.70
N ASP A 83 8.43 27.34 2.48
CA ASP A 83 9.42 26.41 1.95
C ASP A 83 8.74 25.21 1.28
N VAL A 84 8.57 25.31 -0.03
CA VAL A 84 8.01 24.25 -0.88
C VAL A 84 8.79 22.93 -0.74
N HIS A 85 10.10 22.99 -0.50
CA HIS A 85 10.90 21.78 -0.30
C HIS A 85 10.57 21.10 1.02
N GLY A 86 10.49 21.86 2.12
CA GLY A 86 10.06 21.34 3.42
C GLY A 86 8.63 20.76 3.38
N VAL A 87 7.70 21.44 2.70
CA VAL A 87 6.32 20.91 2.52
C VAL A 87 6.36 19.61 1.72
N LYS A 88 7.17 19.52 0.66
CA LYS A 88 7.36 18.28 -0.10
C LYS A 88 7.83 17.15 0.82
N GLU A 89 8.85 17.37 1.64
CA GLU A 89 9.40 16.32 2.51
C GLU A 89 8.34 15.76 3.45
N ILE A 90 7.51 16.62 4.06
CA ILE A 90 6.39 16.18 4.92
C ILE A 90 5.42 15.28 4.16
N TYR A 91 5.04 15.67 2.94
CA TYR A 91 4.15 14.82 2.13
C TYR A 91 4.85 13.51 1.77
N MET A 92 6.10 13.54 1.32
CA MET A 92 6.81 12.36 0.84
C MET A 92 7.17 11.37 1.95
N GLU A 93 7.33 11.81 3.19
CA GLU A 93 7.49 10.93 4.36
C GLU A 93 6.20 10.15 4.70
N ASN A 94 5.04 10.69 4.32
CA ASN A 94 3.71 10.12 4.62
C ASN A 94 3.04 9.45 3.42
N VAL A 95 3.74 9.37 2.29
CA VAL A 95 3.25 8.79 1.04
C VAL A 95 3.91 7.43 0.84
N ASP A 96 3.12 6.35 0.87
CA ASP A 96 3.61 5.00 0.58
C ASP A 96 3.94 4.81 -0.91
N THR A 97 3.42 5.68 -1.80
CA THR A 97 3.52 5.50 -3.25
C THR A 97 4.19 6.67 -3.97
N LYS A 98 5.29 6.41 -4.70
CA LYS A 98 5.96 7.40 -5.57
C LYS A 98 5.03 8.04 -6.63
N ALA A 99 3.86 7.46 -6.86
CA ALA A 99 2.86 7.94 -7.79
C ALA A 99 2.21 9.27 -7.36
N TRP A 100 2.10 9.55 -6.05
CA TRP A 100 1.56 10.82 -5.56
C TRP A 100 2.52 12.01 -5.73
N GLU A 101 3.83 11.77 -5.80
CA GLU A 101 4.86 12.81 -5.82
C GLU A 101 4.61 13.92 -6.88
N PRO A 102 4.46 13.61 -8.18
CA PRO A 102 4.25 14.66 -9.19
C PRO A 102 2.92 15.40 -9.03
N ILE A 103 1.87 14.72 -8.54
CA ILE A 103 0.54 15.32 -8.30
C ILE A 103 0.65 16.33 -7.17
N ILE A 104 1.19 15.91 -6.02
CA ILE A 104 1.33 16.75 -4.83
C ILE A 104 2.24 17.95 -5.13
N LEU A 105 3.34 17.77 -5.87
CA LEU A 105 4.23 18.87 -6.23
C LEU A 105 3.54 19.92 -7.09
N ASN A 106 2.80 19.50 -8.12
CA ASN A 106 2.05 20.43 -8.97
C ASN A 106 0.95 21.16 -8.17
N SER A 107 0.29 20.46 -7.25
CA SER A 107 -0.71 21.05 -6.36
C SER A 107 -0.10 22.07 -5.40
N ILE A 108 1.04 21.76 -4.77
CA ILE A 108 1.78 22.70 -3.91
C ILE A 108 2.15 23.96 -4.69
N GLU A 109 2.73 23.80 -5.88
CA GLU A 109 3.14 24.91 -6.74
C GLU A 109 1.97 25.80 -7.16
N SER A 110 0.81 25.19 -7.44
CA SER A 110 -0.41 25.92 -7.83
C SER A 110 -1.05 26.66 -6.64
N CYS A 111 -0.88 26.14 -5.43
CA CYS A 111 -1.51 26.67 -4.21
C CYS A 111 -0.60 27.61 -3.40
N LYS A 112 0.71 27.64 -3.64
CA LYS A 112 1.69 28.37 -2.79
C LYS A 112 1.39 29.85 -2.63
N SER A 113 0.75 30.49 -3.62
CA SER A 113 0.39 31.91 -3.57
C SER A 113 -0.68 32.24 -2.52
N LEU A 114 -1.30 31.22 -1.90
CA LEU A 114 -2.26 31.39 -0.81
C LEU A 114 -1.59 31.67 0.55
N VAL A 115 -0.27 31.52 0.64
CA VAL A 115 0.51 31.82 1.84
C VAL A 115 1.31 33.09 1.62
N ASN A 116 1.11 34.07 2.50
CA ASN A 116 1.92 35.27 2.58
C ASN A 116 2.34 35.45 4.04
N ALA A 117 3.46 34.82 4.40
CA ALA A 117 3.90 34.75 5.79
C ALA A 117 4.43 36.08 6.38
N SER A 118 4.32 37.19 5.65
CA SER A 118 4.65 38.54 6.15
C SER A 118 3.70 39.08 7.24
N ASN A 119 2.58 38.39 7.53
CA ASN A 119 1.64 38.77 8.61
C ASN A 119 1.24 37.56 9.48
N GLU A 120 1.91 37.39 10.62
CA GLU A 120 1.67 36.30 11.58
C GLU A 120 0.21 36.15 12.01
N THR A 121 -0.58 37.22 12.00
CA THR A 121 -1.97 37.24 12.46
C THR A 121 -2.89 36.34 11.60
N ASN A 122 -2.58 36.18 10.31
CA ASN A 122 -3.40 35.43 9.35
C ASN A 122 -2.78 34.09 8.91
N LEU A 123 -1.53 33.80 9.31
CA LEU A 123 -0.77 32.65 8.84
C LEU A 123 -1.51 31.31 9.05
N LYS A 124 -2.28 31.18 10.13
CA LYS A 124 -3.11 29.98 10.38
C LYS A 124 -4.18 29.76 9.30
N GLU A 125 -4.89 30.82 8.91
CA GLU A 125 -5.97 30.75 7.92
C GLU A 125 -5.39 30.55 6.52
N GLU A 126 -4.25 31.17 6.24
CA GLU A 126 -3.50 31.01 5.00
C GLU A 126 -2.99 29.57 4.82
N LEU A 127 -2.38 28.98 5.86
CA LEU A 127 -1.95 27.58 5.82
C LEU A 127 -3.13 26.61 5.67
N PHE A 128 -4.24 26.87 6.36
CA PHE A 128 -5.46 26.06 6.19
C PHE A 128 -5.99 26.12 4.75
N SER A 129 -5.98 27.32 4.16
CA SER A 129 -6.38 27.54 2.77
C SER A 129 -5.43 26.87 1.79
N PHE A 130 -4.12 26.95 2.05
CA PHE A 130 -3.09 26.29 1.27
C PHE A 130 -3.26 24.76 1.26
N PHE A 131 -3.32 24.11 2.43
CA PHE A 131 -3.49 22.65 2.48
C PHE A 131 -4.84 22.20 1.93
N GLY A 132 -5.90 22.99 2.13
CA GLY A 132 -7.21 22.75 1.51
C GLY A 132 -7.15 22.82 -0.02
N CYS A 133 -6.44 23.81 -0.56
CA CYS A 133 -6.19 23.92 -2.00
C CYS A 133 -5.40 22.72 -2.52
N VAL A 134 -4.28 22.34 -1.87
CA VAL A 134 -3.46 21.20 -2.29
C VAL A 134 -4.29 19.92 -2.33
N LYS A 135 -5.13 19.69 -1.31
CA LYS A 135 -6.05 18.56 -1.28
C LYS A 135 -7.04 18.59 -2.44
N ASN A 136 -7.67 19.72 -2.70
CA ASN A 136 -8.69 19.85 -3.74
C ASN A 136 -8.12 19.70 -5.16
N GLU A 137 -6.95 20.28 -5.43
CA GLU A 137 -6.23 20.14 -6.70
C GLU A 137 -5.80 18.68 -6.95
N SER A 138 -5.47 17.95 -5.88
CA SER A 138 -5.01 16.57 -5.99
C SER A 138 -6.15 15.54 -6.01
N LEU A 139 -7.34 15.91 -5.54
CA LEU A 139 -8.48 15.00 -5.41
C LEU A 139 -8.93 14.37 -6.75
N PRO A 140 -8.95 15.09 -7.90
CA PRO A 140 -9.20 14.51 -9.22
C PRO A 140 -8.19 13.45 -9.66
N HIS A 141 -7.06 13.32 -8.96
CA HIS A 141 -6.03 12.33 -9.21
C HIS A 141 -6.01 11.25 -8.14
N CYS A 142 -7.15 10.99 -7.50
CA CYS A 142 -7.25 9.99 -6.45
C CYS A 142 -6.66 8.64 -6.87
N LEU A 143 -5.58 8.23 -6.19
CA LEU A 143 -4.89 6.96 -6.47
C LEU A 143 -5.34 5.83 -5.55
N GLU A 144 -5.91 6.15 -4.39
CA GLU A 144 -6.28 5.19 -3.37
C GLU A 144 -7.66 5.49 -2.78
N PHE A 145 -8.43 4.43 -2.50
CA PHE A 145 -9.80 4.54 -2.01
C PHE A 145 -10.00 3.77 -0.71
N TYR A 146 -10.82 4.32 0.19
CA TYR A 146 -11.28 3.61 1.37
C TYR A 146 -11.99 2.31 0.94
N GLY A 147 -11.66 1.21 1.60
CA GLY A 147 -12.22 -0.11 1.35
C GLY A 147 -13.65 -0.27 1.88
N THR A 148 -14.59 0.62 1.51
CA THR A 148 -16.02 0.50 1.84
C THR A 148 -16.89 0.38 0.58
N HIS A 149 -18.08 -0.20 0.69
CA HIS A 149 -18.98 -0.39 -0.45
C HIS A 149 -19.28 0.91 -1.20
N ASN A 150 -19.58 1.97 -0.47
CA ASN A 150 -19.92 3.25 -1.06
C ASN A 150 -18.72 3.85 -1.81
N CYS A 151 -17.50 3.67 -1.28
CA CYS A 151 -16.29 4.18 -1.90
C CYS A 151 -15.81 3.40 -3.12
N TYR A 152 -16.22 2.14 -3.25
CA TYR A 152 -16.03 1.41 -4.50
C TYR A 152 -16.93 1.94 -5.63
N GLU A 153 -18.20 2.26 -5.34
CA GLU A 153 -19.06 2.86 -6.37
C GLU A 153 -18.52 4.24 -6.80
N THR A 154 -17.96 5.00 -5.85
CA THR A 154 -17.20 6.22 -6.13
C THR A 154 -15.95 5.96 -6.97
N GLU A 155 -15.11 4.98 -6.62
CA GLU A 155 -13.90 4.57 -7.37
C GLU A 155 -14.26 4.17 -8.80
N LYS A 156 -15.25 3.30 -8.97
CA LYS A 156 -15.72 2.83 -10.27
C LYS A 156 -16.25 3.99 -11.13
N TYR A 157 -17.05 4.87 -10.55
CA TYR A 157 -17.54 6.05 -11.25
C TYR A 157 -16.38 6.97 -11.64
N PHE A 158 -15.49 7.26 -10.69
CA PHE A 158 -14.29 8.07 -10.90
C PHE A 158 -13.46 7.52 -12.05
N LEU A 159 -13.04 6.25 -12.03
CA LEU A 159 -12.20 5.64 -13.08
C LEU A 159 -12.88 5.70 -14.47
N ASN A 160 -14.18 5.41 -14.53
CA ASN A 160 -14.95 5.52 -15.78
C ASN A 160 -15.01 6.95 -16.32
N CYS A 161 -14.93 7.94 -15.44
CA CYS A 161 -15.16 9.34 -15.75
C CYS A 161 -13.91 10.19 -15.89
N SER A 162 -12.81 9.82 -15.22
CA SER A 162 -11.55 10.54 -15.21
C SER A 162 -10.53 9.99 -16.22
N ASN A 163 -10.88 8.91 -16.95
CA ASN A 163 -9.95 8.12 -17.77
C ASN A 163 -8.71 7.63 -16.99
N VAL A 164 -8.75 7.69 -15.65
CA VAL A 164 -7.74 7.10 -14.79
C VAL A 164 -7.98 5.59 -14.83
N THR A 165 -6.97 4.84 -15.24
CA THR A 165 -6.99 3.38 -15.14
C THR A 165 -6.51 2.96 -13.77
N PHE A 166 -6.97 1.81 -13.28
CA PHE A 166 -6.34 1.16 -12.13
C PHE A 166 -4.83 1.11 -12.34
N ASP A 167 -4.06 1.54 -11.35
CA ASP A 167 -2.63 1.28 -11.34
C ASP A 167 -2.42 -0.22 -11.10
N CYS A 168 -2.34 -0.98 -12.19
CA CYS A 168 -2.06 -2.40 -12.12
C CYS A 168 -0.59 -2.71 -11.76
N SER A 169 0.28 -1.69 -11.62
CA SER A 169 1.69 -1.88 -11.27
C SER A 169 1.91 -2.19 -9.79
N THR A 170 0.95 -1.85 -8.93
CA THR A 170 1.00 -2.08 -7.49
C THR A 170 -0.22 -2.88 -7.04
N TRP A 171 -0.02 -3.88 -6.19
CA TRP A 171 -1.13 -4.61 -5.61
C TRP A 171 -1.69 -3.81 -4.43
N PRO A 172 -3.01 -3.54 -4.37
CA PRO A 172 -3.56 -2.72 -3.30
C PRO A 172 -3.32 -3.38 -1.94
N ASP A 173 -2.71 -2.65 -1.00
CA ASP A 173 -2.41 -3.16 0.35
C ASP A 173 -3.64 -3.66 1.10
N ARG A 174 -4.83 -3.15 0.75
CA ARG A 174 -6.13 -3.59 1.28
C ARG A 174 -6.48 -5.05 0.92
N PHE A 175 -5.80 -5.66 -0.04
CA PHE A 175 -6.04 -7.02 -0.50
C PHE A 175 -4.91 -7.96 -0.09
N ALA A 176 -4.60 -8.06 1.20
CA ALA A 176 -3.62 -9.04 1.67
C ALA A 176 -3.93 -10.46 1.16
N ASN A 177 -2.93 -11.34 1.10
CA ASN A 177 -3.13 -12.74 0.69
C ASN A 177 -4.23 -13.43 1.52
N GLU A 178 -4.36 -13.05 2.79
CA GLU A 178 -5.45 -13.49 3.68
C GLU A 178 -6.84 -13.13 3.14
N THR A 179 -6.99 -11.94 2.53
CA THR A 179 -8.23 -11.54 1.84
C THR A 179 -8.50 -12.46 0.65
N LEU A 180 -7.50 -12.81 -0.16
CA LEU A 180 -7.66 -13.77 -1.27
C LEU A 180 -8.15 -15.15 -0.78
N ILE A 181 -7.52 -15.66 0.29
CA ILE A 181 -7.85 -16.94 0.91
C ILE A 181 -9.27 -16.89 1.49
N ASN A 182 -9.60 -15.83 2.23
CA ASN A 182 -10.91 -15.64 2.84
C ASN A 182 -12.01 -15.55 1.80
N CYS A 183 -11.73 -14.95 0.64
CA CYS A 183 -12.70 -14.71 -0.40
C CYS A 183 -12.99 -15.90 -1.28
N CYS A 184 -11.99 -16.72 -1.60
CA CYS A 184 -12.17 -17.85 -2.50
C CYS A 184 -12.24 -19.21 -1.77
N ASN A 185 -11.73 -19.28 -0.53
CA ASN A 185 -11.65 -20.51 0.26
C ASN A 185 -11.07 -21.71 -0.55
N PHE A 186 -10.05 -21.44 -1.37
CA PHE A 186 -9.35 -22.47 -2.16
C PHE A 186 -8.47 -23.35 -1.25
N PRO A 187 -8.06 -24.55 -1.70
CA PRO A 187 -7.12 -25.36 -0.93
C PRO A 187 -5.69 -24.81 -1.04
N GLN A 188 -5.03 -24.59 0.10
CA GLN A 188 -3.66 -24.04 0.18
C GLN A 188 -2.60 -25.15 0.32
N ILE A 189 -1.33 -24.81 0.09
CA ILE A 189 -0.20 -25.72 0.33
C ILE A 189 -0.02 -25.98 1.84
N PHE A 190 -0.11 -24.92 2.63
CA PHE A 190 -0.08 -24.94 4.09
C PHE A 190 -1.31 -24.22 4.60
N ASP A 191 -2.02 -24.84 5.55
CA ASP A 191 -3.07 -24.16 6.30
C ASP A 191 -2.45 -23.40 7.48
N ASP A 192 -3.22 -22.46 8.04
CA ASP A 192 -2.80 -21.65 9.20
C ASP A 192 -2.30 -22.52 10.34
N SER A 193 -2.97 -23.66 10.60
CA SER A 193 -2.60 -24.57 11.68
C SER A 193 -1.21 -25.20 11.50
N PHE A 194 -0.81 -25.45 10.26
CA PHE A 194 0.52 -25.94 9.95
C PHE A 194 1.57 -24.82 10.02
N THR A 195 1.23 -23.61 9.58
CA THR A 195 2.09 -22.44 9.69
C THR A 195 2.38 -22.12 11.15
N GLU A 196 1.35 -22.03 12.00
CA GLU A 196 1.47 -21.85 13.45
C GLU A 196 2.31 -22.95 14.09
N LYS A 197 2.14 -24.21 13.66
CA LYS A 197 2.96 -25.32 14.14
C LYS A 197 4.44 -25.11 13.83
N CYS A 198 4.78 -24.67 12.61
CA CYS A 198 6.17 -24.40 12.25
C CYS A 198 6.74 -23.20 13.04
N GLU A 199 5.97 -22.14 13.22
CA GLU A 199 6.36 -20.98 14.03
C GLU A 199 6.64 -21.38 15.48
N MET A 200 5.74 -22.14 16.10
CA MET A 200 5.94 -22.66 17.46
C MET A 200 7.18 -23.55 17.60
N GLN A 201 7.50 -24.33 16.57
CA GLN A 201 8.70 -25.18 16.56
C GLN A 201 10.00 -24.36 16.44
N CYS A 202 9.92 -23.18 15.84
CA CYS A 202 11.06 -22.34 15.51
C CYS A 202 11.24 -21.12 16.44
N VAL A 203 10.34 -20.93 17.42
CA VAL A 203 10.31 -19.74 18.28
C VAL A 203 11.59 -19.53 19.10
N PHE A 204 12.36 -20.60 19.33
CA PHE A 204 13.64 -20.56 20.07
C PHE A 204 14.86 -20.78 19.16
N ASP A 205 14.69 -20.75 17.83
CA ASP A 205 15.79 -20.88 16.89
C ASP A 205 16.50 -19.52 16.68
N GLY A 206 17.82 -19.53 16.58
CA GLY A 206 18.61 -18.32 16.28
C GLY A 206 18.41 -17.81 14.84
N ASP A 207 17.89 -18.67 13.95
CA ASP A 207 17.42 -18.32 12.62
C ASP A 207 15.95 -18.77 12.45
N VAL A 208 15.04 -18.03 13.09
CA VAL A 208 13.59 -18.32 13.09
C VAL A 208 13.04 -18.46 11.66
N LEU A 209 13.44 -17.58 10.75
CA LEU A 209 12.94 -17.58 9.36
C LEU A 209 13.46 -18.79 8.58
N GLY A 210 14.75 -19.09 8.67
CA GLY A 210 15.34 -20.28 8.06
C GLY A 210 14.75 -21.57 8.63
N CYS A 211 14.46 -21.60 9.92
CA CYS A 211 13.77 -22.73 10.57
C CYS A 211 12.34 -22.92 10.05
N ILE A 212 11.55 -21.85 9.94
CA ILE A 212 10.18 -21.92 9.42
C ILE A 212 10.18 -22.41 7.96
N GLU A 213 11.08 -21.87 7.13
CA GLU A 213 11.23 -22.29 5.74
C GLU A 213 11.61 -23.78 5.64
N LYS A 214 12.52 -24.23 6.50
CA LYS A 214 12.89 -25.65 6.59
C LYS A 214 11.69 -26.53 6.98
N CYS A 215 10.96 -26.15 8.02
CA CYS A 215 9.77 -26.87 8.48
C CYS A 215 8.69 -26.95 7.38
N ARG A 216 8.48 -25.86 6.64
CA ARG A 216 7.47 -25.78 5.59
C ARG A 216 7.85 -26.57 4.36
N TYR A 217 9.03 -26.35 3.80
CA TYR A 217 9.34 -26.85 2.46
C TYR A 217 10.20 -28.12 2.47
N PHE A 218 11.18 -28.23 3.39
CA PHE A 218 12.11 -29.35 3.40
C PHE A 218 11.53 -30.55 4.15
N ASP A 219 10.98 -30.34 5.35
CA ASP A 219 10.44 -31.43 6.18
C ASP A 219 9.17 -32.05 5.57
N THR A 220 8.49 -31.31 4.69
CA THR A 220 7.32 -31.81 3.94
C THR A 220 7.70 -32.51 2.63
N GLY A 221 8.98 -32.51 2.28
CA GLY A 221 9.49 -33.08 1.03
C GLY A 221 9.08 -32.31 -0.22
N ILE A 222 8.59 -31.06 -0.07
CA ILE A 222 8.35 -30.13 -1.18
C ILE A 222 9.68 -29.72 -1.81
N VAL A 223 10.73 -29.57 -1.01
CA VAL A 223 12.10 -29.34 -1.49
C VAL A 223 12.95 -30.54 -1.13
N GLY A 224 13.60 -31.13 -2.14
CA GLY A 224 14.55 -32.22 -1.97
C GLY A 224 15.73 -32.07 -2.93
N ASN A 225 16.96 -32.21 -2.43
CA ASN A 225 18.19 -32.04 -3.20
C ASN A 225 18.27 -30.72 -3.99
N GLY A 226 17.73 -29.63 -3.42
CA GLY A 226 17.68 -28.31 -4.07
C GLY A 226 16.67 -28.19 -5.21
N THR A 227 15.74 -29.15 -5.34
CA THR A 227 14.70 -29.14 -6.38
C THR A 227 13.30 -29.19 -5.79
N ILE A 228 12.34 -28.55 -6.47
CA ILE A 228 10.94 -28.54 -6.08
C ILE A 228 10.24 -29.82 -6.54
N ASN A 229 9.62 -30.52 -5.61
CA ASN A 229 8.84 -31.72 -5.84
C ASN A 229 7.35 -31.38 -6.04
N VAL A 230 6.96 -31.21 -7.30
CA VAL A 230 5.58 -30.92 -7.72
C VAL A 230 4.57 -31.92 -7.15
N ASN A 231 4.91 -33.20 -7.09
CA ASN A 231 4.01 -34.23 -6.58
C ASN A 231 3.80 -34.12 -5.07
N ALA A 232 4.79 -33.63 -4.32
CA ALA A 232 4.62 -33.34 -2.90
C ALA A 232 3.66 -32.15 -2.70
N ILE A 233 3.82 -31.08 -3.47
CA ILE A 233 2.95 -29.89 -3.43
C ILE A 233 1.50 -30.27 -3.72
N LYS A 234 1.25 -30.92 -4.87
CA LYS A 234 -0.10 -31.32 -5.28
C LYS A 234 -0.78 -32.21 -4.24
N ARG A 235 -0.05 -33.22 -3.73
CA ARG A 235 -0.58 -34.10 -2.67
C ARG A 235 -0.91 -33.34 -1.39
N ARG A 236 -0.18 -32.26 -1.09
CA ARG A 236 -0.42 -31.46 0.10
C ARG A 236 -1.66 -30.58 -0.05
N ILE A 237 -1.79 -29.89 -1.18
CA ILE A 237 -3.00 -29.14 -1.54
C ILE A 237 -4.23 -30.07 -1.51
N GLN A 238 -4.11 -31.29 -2.04
CA GLN A 238 -5.18 -32.29 -2.04
C GLN A 238 -5.57 -32.82 -0.65
N LYS A 239 -4.73 -32.63 0.38
CA LYS A 239 -5.05 -32.97 1.78
C LYS A 239 -5.75 -31.83 2.53
N HIS A 240 -5.78 -30.62 1.95
CA HIS A 240 -6.38 -29.46 2.56
C HIS A 240 -7.90 -29.64 2.74
N ARG A 241 -8.47 -29.12 3.83
CA ARG A 241 -9.90 -29.29 4.17
C ARG A 241 -10.86 -28.77 3.08
N ASN A 242 -10.43 -27.76 2.33
CA ASN A 242 -11.22 -27.14 1.26
C ASN A 242 -11.06 -27.81 -0.10
N TYR A 243 -10.24 -28.86 -0.20
CA TYR A 243 -9.99 -29.53 -1.47
C TYR A 243 -11.27 -30.21 -1.99
N LYS A 244 -11.50 -30.02 -3.29
CA LYS A 244 -12.55 -30.66 -4.08
C LYS A 244 -11.94 -31.07 -5.43
N LYS A 245 -12.49 -32.11 -6.06
CA LYS A 245 -11.92 -32.69 -7.30
C LYS A 245 -11.91 -31.73 -8.49
N ASP A 246 -12.79 -30.73 -8.51
CA ASP A 246 -12.85 -29.65 -9.50
C ASP A 246 -11.59 -28.76 -9.49
N TRP A 247 -10.87 -28.68 -8.36
CA TRP A 247 -9.60 -27.95 -8.28
C TRP A 247 -8.42 -28.62 -8.98
N ASN A 248 -8.50 -29.89 -9.38
CA ASN A 248 -7.33 -30.60 -9.93
C ASN A 248 -6.73 -29.90 -11.16
N ALA A 249 -7.56 -29.47 -12.10
CA ALA A 249 -7.08 -28.77 -13.30
C ALA A 249 -6.41 -27.43 -12.93
N VAL A 250 -7.01 -26.67 -12.01
CA VAL A 250 -6.49 -25.40 -11.52
C VAL A 250 -5.16 -25.59 -10.78
N ILE A 251 -5.06 -26.61 -9.92
CA ILE A 251 -3.84 -26.94 -9.17
C ILE A 251 -2.71 -27.34 -10.15
N ASP A 252 -3.03 -28.16 -11.15
CA ASP A 252 -2.06 -28.60 -12.15
C ASP A 252 -1.51 -27.40 -12.95
N GLU A 253 -2.38 -26.50 -13.38
CA GLU A 253 -2.03 -25.27 -14.10
C GLU A 253 -1.23 -24.29 -13.23
N ALA A 254 -1.70 -24.00 -12.01
CA ALA A 254 -1.06 -23.07 -11.09
C ALA A 254 0.34 -23.53 -10.71
N VAL A 255 0.49 -24.79 -10.26
CA VAL A 255 1.80 -25.34 -9.86
C VAL A 255 2.75 -25.42 -11.05
N GLY A 256 2.26 -25.85 -12.22
CA GLY A 256 3.09 -25.94 -13.43
C GLY A 256 3.61 -24.59 -13.88
N THR A 257 2.74 -23.58 -13.92
CA THR A 257 3.11 -22.22 -14.37
C THR A 257 4.07 -21.55 -13.40
N CYS A 258 3.77 -21.60 -12.09
CA CYS A 258 4.64 -21.01 -11.07
C CYS A 258 6.00 -21.71 -10.98
N LEU A 259 6.07 -23.00 -11.31
CA LEU A 259 7.35 -23.71 -11.35
C LEU A 259 8.21 -23.23 -12.54
N GLY A 260 7.58 -22.98 -13.69
CA GLY A 260 8.25 -22.35 -14.83
C GLY A 260 8.82 -20.99 -14.48
N GLU A 261 8.01 -20.12 -13.86
CA GLU A 261 8.43 -18.80 -13.39
C GLU A 261 9.57 -18.87 -12.37
N TYR A 262 9.49 -19.82 -11.41
CA TYR A 262 10.53 -20.04 -10.41
C TYR A 262 11.88 -20.34 -11.05
N TYR A 263 11.92 -21.26 -12.02
CA TYR A 263 13.17 -21.67 -12.67
C TYR A 263 13.74 -20.60 -13.60
N ILE A 264 12.88 -19.83 -14.30
CA ILE A 264 13.34 -18.69 -15.11
C ILE A 264 14.05 -17.68 -14.21
N LYS A 265 13.40 -17.23 -13.13
CA LYS A 265 13.97 -16.23 -12.22
C LYS A 265 15.22 -16.72 -11.48
N HIS A 266 15.26 -18.00 -11.10
CA HIS A 266 16.45 -18.61 -10.53
C HIS A 266 17.61 -18.67 -11.53
N SER A 267 17.34 -18.97 -12.80
CA SER A 267 18.37 -18.99 -13.84
C SER A 267 18.93 -17.60 -14.16
N GLU A 268 18.15 -16.55 -13.92
CA GLU A 268 18.54 -15.15 -14.08
C GLU A 268 19.32 -14.59 -12.87
N ASN A 269 19.64 -15.42 -11.86
CA ASN A 269 20.28 -14.98 -10.61
C ASN A 269 19.51 -13.85 -9.89
N VAL A 270 18.18 -13.84 -10.05
CA VAL A 270 17.31 -12.94 -9.27
C VAL A 270 17.29 -13.48 -7.84
N SER A 271 18.16 -12.93 -6.99
CA SER A 271 18.42 -13.35 -5.60
C SER A 271 17.22 -13.29 -4.67
N SER A 272 16.05 -12.83 -5.15
CA SER A 272 14.85 -12.59 -4.36
C SER A 272 13.74 -13.62 -4.53
N PHE A 273 13.81 -14.56 -5.49
CA PHE A 273 12.69 -15.50 -5.73
C PHE A 273 12.67 -16.68 -4.76
N SER A 274 12.18 -16.44 -3.53
CA SER A 274 12.12 -17.45 -2.46
C SER A 274 10.99 -18.48 -2.65
N TYR A 275 11.00 -19.57 -1.87
CA TYR A 275 9.89 -20.52 -1.86
C TYR A 275 8.56 -19.88 -1.45
N SER A 276 8.59 -18.84 -0.62
CA SER A 276 7.42 -18.04 -0.27
C SER A 276 6.84 -17.28 -1.46
N GLN A 277 7.69 -16.76 -2.36
CA GLN A 277 7.22 -16.14 -3.61
C GLN A 277 6.65 -17.18 -4.59
N PHE A 278 7.20 -18.40 -4.61
CA PHE A 278 6.64 -19.51 -5.37
C PHE A 278 5.26 -19.93 -4.85
N GLU A 279 5.09 -20.04 -3.52
CA GLU A 279 3.80 -20.30 -2.90
C GLU A 279 2.78 -19.20 -3.18
N SER A 280 3.18 -17.93 -3.03
CA SER A 280 2.31 -16.77 -3.33
C SER A 280 1.82 -16.78 -4.78
N CYS A 281 2.67 -17.20 -5.72
CA CYS A 281 2.26 -17.39 -7.12
C CYS A 281 1.16 -18.46 -7.26
N ILE A 282 1.28 -19.59 -6.55
CA ILE A 282 0.28 -20.66 -6.59
C ILE A 282 -1.04 -20.15 -6.02
N ASP A 283 -1.01 -19.52 -4.86
CA ASP A 283 -2.20 -18.97 -4.19
C ASP A 283 -2.91 -17.92 -5.05
N PHE A 284 -2.15 -17.03 -5.69
CA PHE A 284 -2.69 -16.05 -6.64
C PHE A 284 -3.37 -16.71 -7.84
N ARG A 285 -2.74 -17.71 -8.48
CA ARG A 285 -3.34 -18.40 -9.63
C ARG A 285 -4.57 -19.21 -9.24
N MET A 286 -4.55 -19.84 -8.08
CA MET A 286 -5.69 -20.59 -7.56
C MET A 286 -6.87 -19.67 -7.21
N SER A 287 -6.61 -18.53 -6.59
CA SER A 287 -7.64 -17.52 -6.31
C SER A 287 -8.19 -16.87 -7.58
N ALA A 288 -7.36 -16.64 -8.61
CA ALA A 288 -7.81 -16.10 -9.90
C ALA A 288 -8.77 -17.06 -10.64
N ALA A 289 -8.54 -18.37 -10.52
CA ALA A 289 -9.40 -19.40 -11.12
C ALA A 289 -10.68 -19.68 -10.29
N CYS A 290 -10.91 -18.94 -9.22
CA CYS A 290 -11.98 -19.21 -8.29
C CYS A 290 -13.36 -18.83 -8.84
N VAL A 291 -14.21 -19.84 -9.02
CA VAL A 291 -15.58 -19.65 -9.50
C VAL A 291 -16.52 -19.19 -8.37
N ALA A 292 -16.24 -19.63 -7.13
CA ALA A 292 -17.09 -19.41 -5.96
C ALA A 292 -16.45 -18.41 -4.98
N ILE A 293 -16.20 -17.19 -5.44
CA ILE A 293 -15.80 -16.09 -4.57
C ILE A 293 -16.99 -15.70 -3.69
N ARG A 294 -16.78 -15.58 -2.38
CA ARG A 294 -17.78 -15.07 -1.44
C ARG A 294 -18.35 -13.76 -1.95
N ASN A 295 -19.66 -13.60 -1.78
CA ASN A 295 -20.37 -12.44 -2.31
C ASN A 295 -20.47 -11.31 -1.27
N ASP A 296 -19.57 -11.25 -0.30
CA ASP A 296 -19.41 -10.06 0.52
C ASP A 296 -18.58 -9.00 -0.22
N TYR A 297 -18.55 -7.82 0.37
CA TYR A 297 -18.03 -6.62 -0.25
C TYR A 297 -16.54 -6.76 -0.62
N GLU A 298 -15.70 -7.17 0.34
CA GLU A 298 -14.25 -7.25 0.18
C GLU A 298 -13.88 -8.17 -0.99
N CYS A 299 -14.60 -9.28 -1.11
CA CYS A 299 -14.39 -10.30 -2.12
C CYS A 299 -14.87 -9.93 -3.53
N ARG A 300 -15.94 -9.14 -3.64
CA ARG A 300 -16.37 -8.56 -4.93
C ARG A 300 -15.37 -7.54 -5.46
N THR A 301 -14.84 -6.71 -4.57
CA THR A 301 -13.86 -5.66 -4.94
C THR A 301 -12.57 -6.31 -5.41
N LEU A 302 -12.07 -7.31 -4.68
CA LEU A 302 -10.91 -8.10 -5.08
C LEU A 302 -11.10 -8.75 -6.46
N LYS A 303 -12.25 -9.38 -6.69
CA LYS A 303 -12.56 -9.99 -7.99
C LYS A 303 -12.53 -8.97 -9.14
N SER A 304 -13.12 -7.79 -8.93
CA SER A 304 -13.18 -6.72 -9.95
C SER A 304 -11.78 -6.16 -10.25
N TYR A 305 -10.95 -6.04 -9.22
CA TYR A 305 -9.54 -5.66 -9.37
C TYR A 305 -8.76 -6.70 -10.19
N MET A 306 -8.83 -7.99 -9.83
CA MET A 306 -8.15 -9.07 -10.55
C MET A 306 -8.60 -9.20 -12.02
N GLN A 307 -9.86 -8.88 -12.33
CA GLN A 307 -10.37 -8.85 -13.70
C GLN A 307 -9.85 -7.66 -14.50
N SER A 308 -9.66 -6.52 -13.85
CA SER A 308 -9.17 -5.28 -14.48
C SER A 308 -7.63 -5.26 -14.60
N CYS A 309 -6.94 -5.95 -13.68
CA CYS A 309 -5.50 -6.03 -13.56
C CYS A 309 -5.01 -7.50 -13.50
N PRO A 310 -5.16 -8.28 -14.58
CA PRO A 310 -4.84 -9.71 -14.57
C PRO A 310 -3.34 -10.03 -14.39
N GLU A 311 -2.47 -9.06 -14.63
CA GLU A 311 -1.01 -9.19 -14.46
C GLU A 311 -0.51 -8.66 -13.10
N SER A 312 -1.35 -7.94 -12.35
CA SER A 312 -1.04 -7.47 -11.00
C SER A 312 -1.12 -8.65 -10.03
N LYS A 313 -0.12 -8.77 -9.15
CA LYS A 313 -0.03 -9.85 -8.15
C LYS A 313 0.38 -9.26 -6.81
N PRO A 314 -0.05 -9.86 -5.68
CA PRO A 314 0.47 -9.48 -4.37
C PRO A 314 1.99 -9.42 -4.42
N ASP A 315 2.57 -8.30 -3.99
CA ASP A 315 4.02 -8.26 -3.78
C ASP A 315 4.34 -9.31 -2.73
N GLY A 316 5.06 -10.34 -3.19
CA GLY A 316 5.22 -11.58 -2.44
C GLY A 316 5.72 -11.28 -1.04
N PHE A 317 5.14 -11.96 -0.04
CA PHE A 317 5.49 -11.91 1.39
C PHE A 317 6.87 -11.28 1.63
N VAL A 318 6.89 -9.97 1.80
CA VAL A 318 7.83 -9.42 2.76
C VAL A 318 7.20 -9.86 4.07
N PHE A 319 7.84 -10.77 4.80
CA PHE A 319 7.64 -10.81 6.24
C PHE A 319 7.80 -9.37 6.68
N THR A 320 6.69 -8.66 6.87
CA THR A 320 6.80 -7.25 7.15
C THR A 320 7.60 -7.18 8.43
N LYS A 321 8.57 -6.27 8.48
CA LYS A 321 9.30 -5.95 9.72
C LYS A 321 8.36 -5.66 10.92
N ARG A 322 7.04 -5.57 10.71
CA ARG A 322 6.00 -5.51 11.75
C ARG A 322 5.98 -6.76 12.63
N ASP A 323 6.20 -7.96 12.09
CA ASP A 323 6.24 -9.20 12.88
C ASP A 323 7.61 -9.46 13.53
N ALA A 324 8.62 -8.68 13.15
CA ALA A 324 9.99 -8.73 13.67
C ALA A 324 10.38 -7.49 14.49
N ARG A 325 9.43 -6.67 14.95
CA ARG A 325 9.71 -5.78 16.08
C ARG A 325 9.69 -6.61 17.35
N SER A 326 10.86 -7.15 17.65
CA SER A 326 11.40 -7.33 19.00
C SER A 326 10.40 -7.00 20.10
N ILE A 327 9.81 -8.03 20.68
CA ILE A 327 9.60 -8.02 22.12
C ILE A 327 11.01 -7.98 22.72
N ASN A 328 11.58 -6.77 22.83
CA ASN A 328 12.64 -6.54 23.80
C ASN A 328 11.92 -6.55 25.15
N PHE A 329 11.90 -7.71 25.79
CA PHE A 329 11.95 -7.70 27.24
C PHE A 329 13.35 -7.19 27.58
N ASP A 330 13.45 -5.90 27.89
CA ASP A 330 14.51 -5.44 28.80
C ASP A 330 14.27 -6.18 30.13
N TYR A 331 14.86 -7.37 30.25
CA TYR A 331 15.16 -7.91 31.56
C TYR A 331 16.29 -7.04 32.10
N ASP A 332 15.88 -6.10 32.95
CA ASP A 332 16.76 -5.29 33.78
C ASP A 332 17.49 -6.25 34.75
N ASP A 333 18.63 -6.78 34.31
CA ASP A 333 19.61 -7.44 35.15
C ASP A 333 20.28 -6.38 36.04
N ASN A 334 19.53 -5.88 37.02
CA ASN A 334 20.03 -5.06 38.13
C ASN A 334 19.28 -5.35 39.44
N GLU A 335 19.18 -6.63 39.81
CA GLU A 335 19.14 -6.97 41.23
C GLU A 335 20.57 -7.14 41.74
N ASN A 336 21.15 -6.02 42.18
CA ASN A 336 22.21 -6.08 43.16
C ASN A 336 21.67 -6.69 44.45
N LEU A 337 22.23 -7.85 44.74
CA LEU A 337 22.37 -8.44 46.07
C LEU A 337 22.68 -7.36 47.14
N VAL A 338 21.74 -7.21 48.08
CA VAL A 338 22.04 -7.14 49.52
C VAL A 338 21.18 -8.19 50.21
#